data_AF-A0A960TD91-F1
#
_entry.id   AF-A0A960TD91-F1
#
_cell.length_a   1.000
_cell.length_b   1.000
_cell.length_c   1.000
_cell.angle_alpha   90.00
_cell.angle_beta   90.00
_cell.angle_gamma   90.00
#
_symmetry.space_group_name_H-M   'P 1'
#
loop_
_entity.id
_entity.type
_entity.pdbx_description
1 polymer ?
#
loop_
_entity_poly.entity_id
_entity_poly.type
_entity_poly.pdbx_seq_one_letter_code
_entity_poly.pdbx_strand_id
1 'polypeptide(L)'
;LNGAGIDFVVYENAFLVSAPSRYFIEAVIVEVSEDGSNWCGWSPGYSGADGTRANVQNPANYTDVAGITPVLFKQSDSNTLSAIDLFSTTTDEYGTHLSGGGDGFDLASVNFGSTGNGCNATLRDSLRSGGFVYVRLTTANSRNSTTFPANPDSFDQQGDIDGVVARSVADR
;
A
#
# COMPACT_ATOMS: atom_id res chain seq x y z
N LEU A 1 -7.65 -13.59 4.00
CA LEU A 1 -9.04 -13.68 3.48
C LEU A 1 -9.70 -12.31 3.56
N ASN A 2 -10.74 -12.06 2.77
CA ASN A 2 -11.54 -10.85 2.89
C ASN A 2 -12.35 -10.84 4.20
N GLY A 3 -12.33 -9.72 4.90
CA GLY A 3 -13.04 -9.48 6.15
C GLY A 3 -13.60 -8.06 6.21
N ALA A 4 -13.95 -7.60 7.40
CA ALA A 4 -14.45 -6.23 7.56
C ALA A 4 -13.30 -5.21 7.55
N GLY A 5 -13.18 -4.38 6.51
CA GLY A 5 -12.13 -3.35 6.40
C GLY A 5 -10.79 -3.92 5.90
N ILE A 6 -9.67 -3.30 6.28
CA ILE A 6 -8.33 -3.64 5.75
C ILE A 6 -7.96 -5.13 5.92
N ASP A 7 -7.74 -5.84 4.83
CA ASP A 7 -7.42 -7.27 4.85
C ASP A 7 -5.94 -7.56 4.99
N PHE A 8 -5.08 -6.67 4.49
CA PHE A 8 -3.64 -6.74 4.64
C PHE A 8 -3.01 -5.35 4.60
N VAL A 9 -1.79 -5.26 5.14
CA VAL A 9 -1.00 -4.03 5.18
C VAL A 9 0.31 -4.29 4.46
N VAL A 10 0.71 -3.33 3.63
CA VAL A 10 2.03 -3.30 3.00
C VAL A 10 2.87 -2.28 3.77
N TYR A 11 4.05 -2.71 4.19
CA TYR A 11 5.05 -1.89 4.85
C TYR A 11 6.15 -1.57 3.84
N GLU A 12 6.16 -0.31 3.43
CA GLU A 12 7.15 0.28 2.56
C GLU A 12 7.68 1.55 3.19
N ASN A 13 8.94 1.85 2.90
CA ASN A 13 9.72 2.88 3.57
C ASN A 13 9.29 4.31 3.19
N ALA A 14 8.27 4.84 3.86
CA ALA A 14 8.04 6.28 3.94
C ALA A 14 8.72 6.87 5.18
N PHE A 15 9.47 7.97 5.01
CA PHE A 15 10.18 8.64 6.12
C PHE A 15 9.78 10.10 6.25
N LEU A 16 9.54 10.58 7.46
CA LEU A 16 9.27 12.00 7.67
C LEU A 16 10.52 12.84 7.35
N VAL A 17 10.43 13.67 6.31
CA VAL A 17 11.48 14.63 5.91
C VAL A 17 11.33 15.93 6.69
N SER A 18 10.11 16.43 6.81
CA SER A 18 9.81 17.58 7.66
C SER A 18 8.38 17.54 8.19
N ALA A 19 8.23 17.70 9.50
CA ALA A 19 6.94 17.72 10.17
C ALA A 19 6.04 18.88 9.65
N PRO A 20 4.71 18.68 9.61
CA PRO A 20 3.99 17.45 9.94
C PRO A 20 3.70 16.54 8.74
N SER A 21 3.95 16.99 7.51
CA SER A 21 3.30 16.40 6.32
C SER A 21 4.19 16.14 5.10
N ARG A 22 5.51 16.29 5.21
CA ARG A 22 6.43 15.97 4.09
C ARG A 22 7.19 14.70 4.37
N TYR A 23 7.02 13.73 3.50
CA TYR A 23 7.60 12.41 3.59
C TYR A 23 8.46 12.11 2.37
N PHE A 24 9.57 11.43 2.58
CA PHE A 24 10.19 10.66 1.53
C PHE A 24 9.20 9.56 1.16
N ILE A 25 8.78 9.52 -0.10
CA ILE A 25 7.77 8.61 -0.61
C ILE A 25 8.33 7.91 -1.86
N GLU A 26 8.16 6.61 -1.89
CA GLU A 26 8.31 5.78 -3.07
C GLU A 26 7.02 4.98 -3.22
N ALA A 27 6.05 5.58 -3.89
CA ALA A 27 4.73 4.98 -4.01
C ALA A 27 4.80 3.64 -4.74
N VAL A 28 4.13 2.64 -4.21
CA VAL A 28 4.10 1.27 -4.73
C VAL A 28 2.66 0.90 -5.11
N ILE A 29 2.48 0.43 -6.32
CA ILE A 29 1.23 -0.15 -6.80
C ILE A 29 1.14 -1.60 -6.31
N VAL A 30 0.01 -1.92 -5.71
CA VAL A 30 -0.26 -3.23 -5.10
C VAL A 30 -1.28 -3.99 -5.92
N GLU A 31 -0.92 -5.22 -6.28
CA GLU A 31 -1.79 -6.16 -6.98
C GLU A 31 -1.72 -7.52 -6.29
N VAL A 32 -2.83 -8.27 -6.33
CA VAL A 32 -2.92 -9.61 -5.72
C VAL A 32 -3.37 -10.66 -6.73
N SER A 33 -3.00 -11.90 -6.49
CA SER A 33 -3.28 -13.02 -7.38
C SER A 33 -3.45 -14.34 -6.65
N GLU A 34 -4.27 -15.23 -7.22
CA GLU A 34 -4.40 -16.61 -6.79
C GLU A 34 -3.36 -17.54 -7.44
N ASP A 35 -2.92 -17.21 -8.66
CA ASP A 35 -2.19 -18.08 -9.60
C ASP A 35 -0.82 -17.54 -10.06
N GLY A 36 -0.49 -16.30 -9.69
CA GLY A 36 0.75 -15.61 -10.07
C GLY A 36 0.76 -15.10 -11.52
N SER A 37 -0.30 -15.31 -12.29
CA SER A 37 -0.38 -14.96 -13.72
C SER A 37 -1.44 -13.90 -14.00
N ASN A 38 -2.59 -14.00 -13.34
CA ASN A 38 -3.68 -13.02 -13.42
C ASN A 38 -3.76 -12.22 -12.12
N TRP A 39 -3.88 -10.91 -12.25
CA TRP A 39 -3.67 -9.98 -11.15
C TRP A 39 -4.83 -8.99 -11.10
N CYS A 40 -5.34 -8.72 -9.90
CA CYS A 40 -6.27 -7.63 -9.64
C CYS A 40 -5.64 -6.65 -8.65
N GLY A 41 -5.75 -5.36 -8.93
CA GLY A 41 -5.28 -4.28 -8.06
C GLY A 41 -6.40 -3.29 -7.72
N TRP A 42 -6.01 -2.18 -7.08
CA TRP A 42 -6.88 -1.03 -6.79
C TRP A 42 -6.75 0.04 -7.87
N SER A 43 -7.24 1.26 -7.63
CA SER A 43 -7.18 2.39 -8.57
C SER A 43 -6.06 3.38 -8.19
N PRO A 44 -4.77 3.02 -8.32
CA PRO A 44 -3.68 3.88 -7.88
C PRO A 44 -3.74 5.24 -8.58
N GLY A 45 -3.59 6.31 -7.81
CA GLY A 45 -3.72 7.68 -8.29
C GLY A 45 -2.63 8.60 -7.75
N TYR A 46 -2.30 9.61 -8.55
CA TYR A 46 -1.50 10.76 -8.14
C TYR A 46 -2.15 12.04 -8.63
N SER A 47 -2.36 13.00 -7.73
CA SER A 47 -3.05 14.27 -8.00
C SER A 47 -2.13 15.50 -7.90
N GLY A 48 -0.86 15.30 -7.55
CA GLY A 48 0.12 16.39 -7.56
C GLY A 48 0.33 16.89 -8.99
N ALA A 49 0.15 18.19 -9.22
CA ALA A 49 0.15 18.77 -10.56
C ALA A 49 1.50 18.65 -11.30
N ASP A 50 2.60 18.40 -10.57
CA ASP A 50 3.96 18.23 -11.09
C ASP A 50 4.82 17.31 -10.19
N GLY A 51 6.08 17.06 -10.62
CA GLY A 51 7.08 16.29 -9.89
C GLY A 51 7.91 17.09 -8.89
N THR A 52 7.41 18.24 -8.41
CA THR A 52 8.15 19.03 -7.40
C THR A 52 8.19 18.30 -6.06
N ARG A 53 9.23 18.58 -5.27
CA ARG A 53 9.40 18.04 -3.91
C ARG A 53 8.18 18.25 -3.03
N ALA A 54 7.50 19.39 -3.13
CA ALA A 54 6.31 19.66 -2.34
C ALA A 54 5.16 18.71 -2.67
N ASN A 55 5.04 18.29 -3.94
CA ASN A 55 3.96 17.43 -4.39
C ASN A 55 4.30 15.94 -4.21
N VAL A 56 5.50 15.50 -4.59
CA VAL A 56 5.89 14.09 -4.48
C VAL A 56 6.16 13.63 -3.04
N GLN A 57 6.31 14.57 -2.11
CA GLN A 57 6.50 14.29 -0.69
C GLN A 57 5.22 14.48 0.13
N ASN A 58 4.10 14.81 -0.51
CA ASN A 58 2.82 14.97 0.17
C ASN A 58 1.98 13.70 -0.01
N PRO A 59 1.77 12.88 1.03
CA PRO A 59 1.03 11.64 0.93
C PRO A 59 -0.42 11.85 0.51
N ALA A 60 -1.01 13.03 0.78
CA ALA A 60 -2.37 13.36 0.37
C ALA A 60 -2.55 13.45 -1.17
N ASN A 61 -1.45 13.52 -1.93
CA ASN A 61 -1.50 13.48 -3.39
C ASN A 61 -1.62 12.06 -3.94
N TYR A 62 -1.53 11.03 -3.11
CA TYR A 62 -1.52 9.63 -3.51
C TYR A 62 -2.78 8.91 -3.03
N THR A 63 -3.28 7.98 -3.82
CA THR A 63 -4.41 7.12 -3.45
C THR A 63 -4.17 5.70 -3.92
N ASP A 64 -4.67 4.70 -3.20
CA ASP A 64 -4.63 3.28 -3.58
C ASP A 64 -3.19 2.77 -3.91
N VAL A 65 -2.20 3.29 -3.19
CA VAL A 65 -0.79 2.87 -3.25
C VAL A 65 -0.26 2.60 -1.85
N ALA A 66 0.85 1.86 -1.76
CA ALA A 66 1.64 1.72 -0.55
C ALA A 66 2.87 2.64 -0.58
N GLY A 67 3.60 2.73 0.52
CA GLY A 67 4.83 3.52 0.63
C GLY A 67 4.60 5.01 0.86
N ILE A 68 3.43 5.38 1.40
CA ILE A 68 3.08 6.78 1.70
C ILE A 68 2.93 7.05 3.20
N THR A 69 2.78 6.00 4.00
CA THR A 69 2.67 6.06 5.47
C THR A 69 3.91 5.44 6.12
N PRO A 70 4.56 6.10 7.11
CA PRO A 70 5.72 5.54 7.78
C PRO A 70 5.46 4.18 8.43
N VAL A 71 6.49 3.33 8.48
CA VAL A 71 6.44 2.04 9.18
C VAL A 71 6.70 2.27 10.67
N LEU A 72 5.72 1.97 11.52
CA LEU A 72 5.84 2.05 12.98
C LEU A 72 5.96 0.67 13.63
N PHE A 73 5.41 -0.34 12.97
CA PHE A 73 5.51 -1.74 13.37
C PHE A 73 6.95 -2.22 13.25
N LYS A 74 7.44 -2.86 14.31
CA LYS A 74 8.75 -3.50 14.35
C LYS A 74 8.51 -4.97 14.67
N GLN A 75 8.91 -5.89 13.81
CA GLN A 75 8.77 -7.32 14.08
C GLN A 75 9.92 -7.85 14.97
N SER A 76 10.11 -7.24 16.14
CA SER A 76 11.17 -7.61 17.10
C SER A 76 10.65 -7.63 18.53
N ASP A 77 11.49 -8.03 19.49
CA ASP A 77 11.14 -8.07 20.93
C ASP A 77 10.76 -6.70 21.51
N SER A 78 11.00 -5.61 20.78
CA SER A 78 10.56 -4.25 21.13
C SER A 78 9.15 -3.91 20.65
N ASN A 79 8.47 -4.82 19.96
CA ASN A 79 7.10 -4.64 19.51
C ASN A 79 6.13 -4.62 20.69
N THR A 80 5.31 -3.58 20.77
CA THR A 80 4.22 -3.50 21.75
C THR A 80 2.85 -3.70 21.11
N LEU A 81 2.77 -3.82 19.78
CA LEU A 81 1.52 -3.96 19.03
C LEU A 81 1.10 -5.43 18.95
N SER A 82 -0.13 -5.72 19.32
CA SER A 82 -0.77 -6.99 19.03
C SER A 82 -1.16 -7.09 17.55
N ALA A 83 -1.51 -8.30 17.08
CA ALA A 83 -1.95 -8.49 15.71
C ALA A 83 -3.19 -7.65 15.35
N ILE A 84 -4.09 -7.39 16.30
CA ILE A 84 -5.28 -6.56 16.06
C ILE A 84 -4.96 -5.07 15.98
N ASP A 85 -3.90 -4.63 16.66
CA ASP A 85 -3.48 -3.22 16.64
C ASP A 85 -2.98 -2.81 15.25
N LEU A 86 -2.36 -3.74 14.50
CA LEU A 86 -1.89 -3.48 13.14
C LEU A 86 -3.00 -3.10 12.16
N PHE A 87 -4.25 -3.45 12.46
CA PHE A 87 -5.43 -3.15 11.64
C PHE A 87 -6.36 -2.12 12.28
N SER A 88 -5.93 -1.52 13.39
CA SER A 88 -6.68 -0.48 14.11
C SER A 88 -6.11 0.90 13.77
N THR A 89 -7.00 1.86 13.51
CA THR A 89 -6.60 3.24 13.21
C THR A 89 -6.35 4.03 14.48
N THR A 90 -5.32 4.86 14.48
CA THR A 90 -5.06 5.90 15.48
C THR A 90 -5.10 7.27 14.82
N THR A 91 -5.36 8.32 15.61
CA THR A 91 -5.30 9.72 15.16
C THR A 91 -4.40 10.50 16.10
N ASP A 92 -3.34 11.10 15.57
CA ASP A 92 -2.40 11.92 16.31
C ASP A 92 -2.01 13.20 15.52
N GLU A 93 -0.89 13.84 15.88
CA GLU A 93 -0.40 15.05 15.20
C GLU A 93 0.05 14.83 13.74
N TYR A 94 0.22 13.58 13.32
CA TYR A 94 0.57 13.17 11.97
C TYR A 94 -0.65 12.74 11.14
N GLY A 95 -1.85 12.74 11.72
CA GLY A 95 -3.11 12.43 11.06
C GLY A 95 -3.71 11.09 11.48
N THR A 96 -4.66 10.58 10.69
CA THR A 96 -5.27 9.26 10.92
C THR A 96 -4.55 8.21 10.09
N HIS A 97 -3.99 7.19 10.76
CA HIS A 97 -3.24 6.10 10.13
C HIS A 97 -3.41 4.78 10.90
N LEU A 98 -2.95 3.66 10.36
CA LEU A 98 -2.90 2.39 11.09
C LEU A 98 -1.89 2.49 12.24
N SER A 99 -2.17 1.84 13.39
CA SER A 99 -1.30 1.94 14.58
C SER A 99 0.09 1.36 14.33
N GLY A 100 0.20 0.37 13.43
CA GLY A 100 1.47 -0.16 12.94
C GLY A 100 2.12 0.67 11.83
N GLY A 101 1.51 1.76 11.39
CA GLY A 101 1.90 2.46 10.16
C GLY A 101 1.62 1.62 8.91
N GLY A 102 2.33 1.93 7.83
CA GLY A 102 2.12 1.29 6.52
C GLY A 102 0.75 1.56 5.91
N ASP A 103 0.47 0.93 4.78
CA ASP A 103 -0.69 1.22 3.95
C ASP A 103 -1.60 0.00 3.79
N GLY A 104 -2.87 0.17 4.15
CA GLY A 104 -3.86 -0.90 4.22
C GLY A 104 -4.66 -1.09 2.93
N PHE A 105 -4.93 -2.34 2.59
CA PHE A 105 -5.72 -2.74 1.42
C PHE A 105 -6.91 -3.62 1.81
N ASP A 106 -8.09 -3.24 1.32
CA ASP A 106 -9.38 -3.91 1.56
C ASP A 106 -9.90 -4.51 0.24
N LEU A 107 -10.08 -5.83 0.20
CA LEU A 107 -10.57 -6.57 -0.97
C LEU A 107 -12.06 -6.28 -1.24
N ALA A 108 -12.82 -5.84 -0.25
CA ALA A 108 -14.20 -5.36 -0.40
C ALA A 108 -14.28 -3.90 -0.90
N SER A 109 -13.15 -3.17 -0.99
CA SER A 109 -13.12 -1.81 -1.55
C SER A 109 -13.79 -1.73 -2.92
N VAL A 110 -14.49 -0.63 -3.17
CA VAL A 110 -15.10 -0.33 -4.49
C VAL A 110 -14.05 -0.16 -5.59
N ASN A 111 -12.82 0.20 -5.22
CA ASN A 111 -11.70 0.35 -6.14
C ASN A 111 -11.00 -0.98 -6.42
N PHE A 112 -11.26 -2.05 -5.64
CA PHE A 112 -10.60 -3.34 -5.87
C PHE A 112 -11.12 -4.03 -7.15
N GLY A 113 -10.18 -4.51 -7.95
CA GLY A 113 -10.42 -5.14 -9.24
C GLY A 113 -10.62 -4.16 -10.39
N SER A 114 -10.24 -2.89 -10.22
CA SER A 114 -10.29 -1.87 -11.27
C SER A 114 -9.07 -1.90 -12.20
N THR A 115 -7.95 -2.45 -11.72
CA THR A 115 -6.70 -2.59 -12.46
C THR A 115 -6.15 -4.00 -12.36
N GLY A 116 -5.07 -4.24 -13.09
CA GLY A 116 -4.33 -5.50 -13.10
C GLY A 116 -4.52 -6.30 -14.38
N ASN A 117 -3.49 -7.07 -14.73
CA ASN A 117 -3.50 -7.86 -15.96
C ASN A 117 -4.35 -9.12 -15.77
N GLY A 118 -5.33 -9.33 -16.64
CA GLY A 118 -6.26 -10.47 -16.54
C GLY A 118 -7.36 -10.30 -15.50
N CYS A 119 -7.46 -9.14 -14.84
CA CYS A 119 -8.54 -8.89 -13.89
C CYS A 119 -9.89 -8.81 -14.59
N ASN A 120 -10.85 -9.58 -14.09
CA ASN A 120 -12.25 -9.53 -14.51
C ASN A 120 -13.15 -9.80 -13.28
N ALA A 121 -14.47 -9.68 -13.46
CA ALA A 121 -15.43 -9.87 -12.36
C ALA A 121 -15.29 -11.24 -11.68
N THR A 122 -15.11 -12.31 -12.46
CA THR A 122 -14.94 -13.67 -11.93
C THR A 122 -13.69 -13.78 -11.06
N LEU A 123 -12.53 -13.30 -11.52
CA LEU A 123 -11.29 -13.35 -10.75
C LEU A 123 -11.37 -12.48 -9.48
N ARG A 124 -11.92 -11.26 -9.60
CA ARG A 124 -12.11 -10.36 -8.45
C ARG A 124 -12.99 -11.00 -7.39
N ASP A 125 -14.10 -11.63 -7.80
CA ASP A 125 -15.04 -12.25 -6.87
C ASP A 125 -14.46 -13.54 -6.26
N SER A 126 -13.59 -14.25 -6.99
CA SER A 126 -12.77 -15.35 -6.46
C SER A 126 -11.82 -14.85 -5.36
N LEU A 127 -11.01 -13.81 -5.65
CA LEU A 127 -10.09 -13.21 -4.68
C LEU A 127 -10.80 -12.70 -3.41
N ARG A 128 -12.02 -12.17 -3.55
CA ARG A 128 -12.85 -11.74 -2.41
C ARG A 128 -13.37 -12.89 -1.56
N SER A 129 -13.60 -14.05 -2.14
CA SER A 129 -14.18 -15.20 -1.43
C SER A 129 -13.10 -16.18 -0.93
N GLY A 130 -12.05 -16.40 -1.71
CA GLY A 130 -10.96 -17.33 -1.44
C GLY A 130 -9.66 -16.68 -0.96
N GLY A 131 -9.54 -15.35 -1.01
CA GLY A 131 -8.30 -14.64 -0.72
C GLY A 131 -7.28 -14.76 -1.86
N PHE A 132 -6.03 -14.39 -1.58
CA PHE A 132 -4.92 -14.44 -2.54
C PHE A 132 -3.72 -15.18 -1.94
N VAL A 133 -2.77 -15.56 -2.80
CA VAL A 133 -1.50 -16.16 -2.38
C VAL A 133 -0.28 -15.37 -2.82
N TYR A 134 -0.42 -14.59 -3.89
CA TYR A 134 0.65 -13.74 -4.37
C TYR A 134 0.27 -12.28 -4.19
N VAL A 135 1.25 -11.49 -3.75
CA VAL A 135 1.23 -10.03 -3.80
C VAL A 135 2.33 -9.62 -4.78
N ARG A 136 2.01 -8.71 -5.70
CA ARG A 136 2.98 -8.04 -6.55
C ARG A 136 3.01 -6.57 -6.14
N LEU A 137 4.22 -6.11 -5.90
CA LEU A 137 4.55 -4.74 -5.55
C LEU A 137 5.38 -4.17 -6.71
N THR A 138 4.90 -3.09 -7.30
CA THR A 138 5.59 -2.41 -8.40
C THR A 138 5.65 -0.93 -8.09
N THR A 139 6.84 -0.35 -8.09
CA THR A 139 7.01 1.10 -7.92
C THR A 139 6.16 1.85 -8.94
N ALA A 140 5.37 2.83 -8.49
CA ALA A 140 4.39 3.51 -9.31
C ALA A 140 5.04 4.27 -10.48
N ASN A 141 6.24 4.83 -10.28
CA ASN A 141 7.01 5.49 -11.33
C ASN A 141 7.40 4.52 -12.46
N SER A 142 7.93 3.33 -12.14
CA SER A 142 8.32 2.35 -13.17
C SER A 142 7.11 1.82 -13.95
N ARG A 143 5.94 1.75 -13.32
CA ARG A 143 4.68 1.37 -13.96
C ARG A 143 4.15 2.47 -14.88
N ASN A 144 4.20 3.74 -14.44
CA ASN A 144 3.72 4.88 -15.19
C ASN A 144 4.35 6.20 -14.69
N SER A 145 5.49 6.55 -15.27
CA SER A 145 6.27 7.74 -14.90
C SER A 145 5.59 9.06 -15.29
N THR A 146 4.58 9.02 -16.17
CA THR A 146 3.80 10.20 -16.57
C THR A 146 2.81 10.59 -15.49
N THR A 147 2.16 9.60 -14.86
CA THR A 147 1.22 9.82 -13.75
C THR A 147 1.94 9.91 -12.41
N PHE A 148 2.97 9.10 -12.19
CA PHE A 148 3.71 9.04 -10.93
C PHE A 148 5.13 9.58 -11.14
N PRO A 149 5.37 10.88 -10.91
CA PRO A 149 6.70 11.46 -11.06
C PRO A 149 7.69 10.85 -10.07
N ALA A 150 8.95 10.83 -10.49
CA ALA A 150 10.07 10.41 -9.67
C ALA A 150 10.21 11.30 -8.42
N ASN A 151 10.46 10.70 -7.26
CA ASN A 151 10.93 11.45 -6.11
C ASN A 151 12.41 11.82 -6.34
N PRO A 152 12.78 13.12 -6.37
CA PRO A 152 14.15 13.53 -6.67
C PRO A 152 15.16 13.19 -5.58
N ASP A 153 14.71 12.75 -4.40
CA ASP A 153 15.56 12.25 -3.32
C ASP A 153 15.76 10.73 -3.36
N SER A 154 15.06 10.03 -4.25
CA SER A 154 15.24 8.59 -4.42
C SER A 154 16.59 8.31 -5.09
N PHE A 155 17.28 7.27 -4.61
CA PHE A 155 18.57 6.86 -5.16
C PHE A 155 18.42 6.17 -6.52
N ASP A 156 17.53 5.17 -6.61
CA ASP A 156 17.33 4.36 -7.82
C ASP A 156 15.85 4.13 -8.19
N GLN A 157 14.92 4.63 -7.39
CA GLN A 157 13.47 4.53 -7.57
C GLN A 157 12.96 3.10 -7.60
N GLN A 158 13.67 2.19 -6.95
CA GLN A 158 13.25 0.80 -6.77
C GLN A 158 12.50 0.65 -5.44
N GLY A 159 11.67 -0.39 -5.36
CA GLY A 159 10.92 -0.68 -4.15
C GLY A 159 11.77 -1.54 -3.22
N ASP A 160 11.92 -1.10 -1.98
CA ASP A 160 12.78 -1.76 -0.97
C ASP A 160 11.99 -2.59 0.05
N ILE A 161 10.72 -2.93 -0.26
CA ILE A 161 9.72 -3.70 0.51
C ILE A 161 10.22 -4.25 1.85
N ASP A 162 9.75 -3.64 2.95
CA ASP A 162 10.06 -4.10 4.30
C ASP A 162 9.16 -5.26 4.76
N GLY A 163 7.91 -5.33 4.27
CA GLY A 163 7.06 -6.48 4.56
C GLY A 163 5.58 -6.36 4.17
N VAL A 164 4.87 -7.47 4.32
CA VAL A 164 3.41 -7.55 4.14
C VAL A 164 2.82 -8.38 5.28
N VAL A 165 1.74 -7.89 5.90
CA VAL A 165 1.02 -8.62 6.95
C VAL A 165 -0.45 -8.75 6.57
N ALA A 166 -0.94 -9.98 6.54
CA ALA A 166 -2.36 -10.28 6.34
C ALA A 166 -3.09 -10.38 7.67
N ARG A 167 -4.33 -9.86 7.74
CA ARG A 167 -5.19 -9.95 8.92
C ARG A 167 -5.62 -11.38 9.21
N SER A 168 -5.83 -12.16 8.16
CA SER A 168 -6.30 -13.54 8.24
C SER A 168 -5.62 -14.40 7.19
N VAL A 169 -5.22 -15.59 7.62
CA VAL A 169 -4.68 -16.66 6.78
C VAL A 169 -5.59 -17.89 6.90
N ALA A 170 -5.60 -18.72 5.87
CA ALA A 170 -6.33 -19.98 5.86
C ALA A 170 -5.50 -21.04 5.13
N ASP A 171 -5.73 -22.31 5.49
CA ASP A 171 -5.16 -23.44 4.77
C ASP A 171 -5.73 -23.47 3.35
N ARG A 172 -4.89 -23.90 2.39
CA ARG A 172 -5.22 -23.93 0.96
C ARG A 172 -5.41 -25.34 0.44
#